data_AF-A0A8S2Y4F0-F1
#
_entry.id   AF-A0A8S2Y4F0-F1
#
_cell.length_a   1.000
_cell.length_b   1.000
_cell.length_c   1.000
_cell.angle_alpha   90.00
_cell.angle_beta   90.00
_cell.angle_gamma   90.00
#
_symmetry.space_group_name_H-M   'P 1'
#
loop_
_entity.id
_entity.type
_entity.pdbx_description
1 polymer ?
#
loop_
_entity_poly.entity_id
_entity_poly.type
_entity_poly.pdbx_seq_one_letter_code
_entity_poly.pdbx_strand_id
1 'polypeptide(L)' 'VLDATTLYNLEILSNSRGGKENSLLYTCDRCSTHFGKRLLSRWLSAPLCNVNEINERLNAIDALR' A
#
# COMPACT_ATOMS: atom_id res chain seq x y z
N VAL A 1 -7.91 -12.96 0.46
CA VAL A 1 -8.44 -11.73 -0.18
C VAL A 1 -9.06 -10.89 0.93
N LEU A 2 -8.72 -9.60 1.01
CA LEU A 2 -9.32 -8.67 1.98
C LEU A 2 -10.63 -8.12 1.41
N ASP A 3 -11.69 -8.12 2.19
CA ASP A 3 -12.98 -7.56 1.78
C ASP A 3 -13.03 -6.03 1.99
N ALA A 4 -14.05 -5.38 1.42
CA ALA A 4 -14.21 -3.93 1.51
C ALA A 4 -14.32 -3.46 2.97
N THR A 5 -15.00 -4.23 3.83
CA THR A 5 -15.17 -3.93 5.25
C THR A 5 -13.83 -3.92 5.98
N THR A 6 -12.97 -4.91 5.75
CA THR A 6 -11.63 -4.96 6.35
C THR A 6 -10.76 -3.82 5.87
N LEU A 7 -10.78 -3.51 4.56
CA LEU A 7 -10.01 -2.39 4.00
C LEU A 7 -10.45 -1.03 4.58
N TYR A 8 -11.74 -0.85 4.83
CA TYR A 8 -12.30 0.34 5.47
C TYR A 8 -11.91 0.43 6.95
N ASN A 9 -12.09 -0.65 7.71
CA ASN A 9 -11.79 -0.69 9.15
C ASN A 9 -10.31 -0.50 9.46
N LEU A 10 -9.42 -0.94 8.56
CA LEU A 10 -7.98 -0.72 8.67
C LEU A 10 -7.52 0.63 8.09
N GLU A 11 -8.44 1.45 7.57
CA GLU A 11 -8.16 2.76 6.97
C GLU A 11 -7.03 2.71 5.93
N ILE A 12 -7.04 1.69 5.05
CA ILE A 12 -5.92 1.41 4.14
C ILE A 12 -5.70 2.56 3.13
N LEU A 13 -6.78 3.05 2.53
CA LEU A 13 -6.73 4.06 1.45
C LEU A 13 -7.25 5.44 1.90
N SER A 14 -8.22 5.45 2.81
CA SER A 14 -8.88 6.63 3.34
C SER A 14 -9.22 6.39 4.81
N ASN A 15 -9.30 7.47 5.58
CA ASN A 15 -9.80 7.42 6.95
C ASN A 15 -11.33 7.26 7.00
N SER A 16 -11.86 6.98 8.18
CA SER A 16 -13.29 6.83 8.48
C SER A 16 -14.15 8.08 8.22
N ARG A 17 -13.53 9.26 8.02
CA ARG A 17 -14.23 10.52 7.66
C ARG A 17 -14.26 10.78 6.14
N GLY A 18 -13.70 9.86 5.33
CA GLY A 18 -13.60 10.02 3.87
C GLY A 18 -12.40 10.86 3.41
N GLY A 19 -11.59 11.36 4.34
CA GLY A 19 -10.32 12.02 4.05
C GLY A 19 -9.19 11.02 3.82
N LYS A 20 -8.02 11.50 3.41
CA LYS A 20 -6.82 10.66 3.30
C LYS A 20 -5.89 10.82 4.51
N GLU A 21 -5.99 11.93 5.23
CA GLU A 21 -5.15 12.18 6.39
C GLU A 21 -5.23 11.01 7.38
N ASN A 22 -4.07 10.61 7.91
CA ASN A 22 -3.91 9.49 8.85
C ASN A 22 -4.24 8.09 8.31
N SER A 23 -4.56 7.93 7.02
CA SER A 23 -4.66 6.59 6.42
C SER A 23 -3.29 5.95 6.24
N LEU A 24 -3.25 4.63 6.07
CA LEU A 24 -1.99 3.92 5.80
C LEU A 24 -1.32 4.42 4.51
N LEU A 25 -2.12 4.59 3.44
CA LEU A 25 -1.62 5.16 2.18
C LEU A 25 -1.03 6.56 2.38
N TYR A 26 -1.68 7.44 3.14
CA TYR A 26 -1.16 8.78 3.39
C TYR A 26 0.16 8.76 4.15
N THR A 27 0.29 7.84 5.10
CA THR A 27 1.52 7.68 5.91
C THR A 27 2.68 7.11 5.10
N CYS A 28 2.42 6.14 4.21
CA CYS A 28 3.46 5.47 3.41
C CYS A 28 3.82 6.19 2.10
N ASP A 29 2.93 7.02 1.56
CA ASP A 29 3.13 7.64 0.23
C ASP A 29 4.25 8.70 0.25
N ARG A 30 5.41 8.29 -0.28
CA ARG A 30 6.56 9.15 -0.60
C ARG A 30 6.90 9.08 -2.09
N CYS A 31 5.97 8.63 -2.92
CA CYS A 31 6.23 8.42 -4.34
C CYS A 31 6.42 9.76 -5.08
N SER A 32 7.47 9.88 -5.88
CA SER A 32 7.76 11.09 -6.67
C SER A 32 6.78 11.32 -7.83
N THR A 33 5.98 10.31 -8.20
CA THR A 33 5.02 10.41 -9.31
C THR A 33 3.65 9.88 -8.93
N HIS A 34 2.61 10.44 -9.59
CA HIS A 34 1.24 9.96 -9.46
C HIS A 34 1.08 8.48 -9.89
N PHE A 35 1.90 8.01 -10.83
CA PHE A 35 1.91 6.60 -11.25
C PHE A 35 2.38 5.70 -10.09
N GLY A 36 3.45 6.08 -9.40
CA GLY A 36 3.96 5.37 -8.22
C GLY A 36 2.92 5.31 -7.10
N LYS A 37 2.26 6.44 -6.81
CA LYS A 37 1.17 6.50 -5.81
C LYS A 37 0.02 5.53 -6.13
N ARG A 38 -0.39 5.43 -7.40
CA ARG A 38 -1.43 4.49 -7.83
C ARG A 38 -0.98 3.04 -7.67
N LEU A 39 0.28 2.73 -7.98
CA LEU A 39 0.83 1.39 -7.79
C LEU A 39 0.88 1.01 -6.29
N LEU A 40 1.37 1.92 -5.45
CA LEU A 40 1.40 1.73 -3.99
C LEU A 40 -0.01 1.48 -3.42
N SER A 41 -1.00 2.29 -3.83
CA SER A 41 -2.40 2.10 -3.44
C SER A 41 -2.91 0.70 -3.78
N ARG A 42 -2.55 0.15 -4.95
CA ARG A 42 -2.92 -1.22 -5.34
C ARG A 42 -2.22 -2.28 -4.48
N TRP A 43 -0.94 -2.07 -4.16
CA TRP A 43 -0.19 -3.02 -3.33
C TRP A 43 -0.69 -3.08 -1.89
N LEU A 44 -1.09 -1.93 -1.32
CA LEU A 44 -1.63 -1.88 0.04
C LEU A 44 -3.01 -2.56 0.14
N SER A 45 -3.88 -2.43 -0.88
CA SER A 45 -5.21 -3.05 -0.85
C SER A 45 -5.23 -4.52 -1.28
N ALA A 46 -4.18 -5.00 -1.95
CA ALA A 46 -4.04 -6.37 -2.41
C ALA A 46 -2.65 -6.91 -2.06
N PRO A 47 -2.42 -7.33 -0.80
CA PRO A 47 -1.14 -7.89 -0.38
C PRO A 47 -0.84 -9.19 -1.12
N LEU A 48 0.43 -9.41 -1.40
CA LEU A 48 0.92 -10.65 -2.01
C LEU A 48 0.85 -11.80 -1.00
N CYS A 49 0.52 -12.99 -1.49
CA CYS A 49 0.62 -14.24 -0.71
C CYS A 49 1.81 -15.11 -1.13
N ASN A 50 2.48 -14.76 -2.23
CA ASN A 50 3.61 -15.50 -2.76
C ASN A 50 4.91 -15.02 -2.14
N VAL A 51 5.59 -15.91 -1.41
CA VAL A 51 6.85 -15.60 -0.73
C VAL A 51 7.96 -15.16 -1.69
N ASN A 52 8.02 -15.73 -2.90
CA ASN A 52 9.05 -15.38 -3.88
C ASN A 52 8.87 -13.94 -4.37
N GLU A 53 7.65 -13.55 -4.74
CA GLU A 53 7.34 -12.18 -5.18
C GLU A 53 7.55 -11.14 -4.05
N ILE A 54 7.30 -11.53 -2.80
CA ILE A 54 7.61 -10.68 -1.64
C ILE A 54 9.13 -10.46 -1.53
N ASN A 55 9.91 -11.54 -1.58
CA ASN A 55 11.36 -11.47 -1.49
C ASN A 55 11.98 -10.71 -2.66
N GLU A 56 11.44 -10.83 -3.88
CA GLU A 56 11.88 -10.02 -5.02
C GLU A 56 11.73 -8.52 -4.75
N ARG A 57 10.61 -8.08 -4.16
CA ARG A 57 10.42 -6.67 -3.77
C ARG A 57 11.39 -6.24 -2.67
N LEU A 58 11.63 -7.09 -1.69
CA LEU A 58 12.58 -6.80 -0.60
C LEU A 58 14.01 -6.68 -1.15
N ASN A 59 14.44 -7.60 -2.02
CA ASN A 59 15.74 -7.57 -2.67
C ASN A 59 15.91 -6.30 -3.53
N ALA A 60 14.86 -5.90 -4.26
CA ALA A 60 14.89 -4.66 -5.04
C ALA A 60 15.07 -3.41 -4.17
N ILE A 61 14.49 -3.38 -2.95
CA ILE A 61 14.70 -2.29 -1.99
C ILE A 61 16.13 -2.32 -1.45
N ASP A 62 16.64 -3.51 -1.10
CA ASP A 62 17.99 -3.67 -0.53
C ASP A 62 19.08 -3.27 -1.53
N ALA A 63 18.88 -3.56 -2.83
CA ALA A 63 19.78 -3.14 -3.90
C ALA A 63 19.83 -1.61 -4.14
N LEU A 64 18.89 -0.83 -3.56
CA LEU A 64 18.85 0.64 -3.65
C LEU A 64 19.45 1.32 -2.40
N ARG A 65 19.88 0.55 -1.39
CA ARG A 65 20.63 1.08 -0.24
C ARG A 65 22.08 1.37 -0.62
#